data_AF-A0A4V3DZ10-F1
#
_entry.id   AF-A0A4V3DZ10-F1
#
_cell.length_a   1.000
_cell.length_b   1.000
_cell.length_c   1.000
_cell.angle_alpha   90.00
_cell.angle_beta   90.00
_cell.angle_gamma   90.00
#
_symmetry.space_group_name_H-M   'P 1'
#
loop_
_entity.id
_entity.type
_entity.pdbx_description
1 polymer ?
#
loop_
_entity_poly.entity_id
_entity_poly.type
_entity_poly.pdbx_seq_one_letter_code
_entity_poly.pdbx_strand_id
1 'polypeptide(L)'
;MDMRTPGATSMADIVESGVAAEELKAFVERIERLEEEKAAIADDIKEVFSEMKGRGFDTKVTKKILRIRKQDHEERQEEEAILDLYMQALGMT
;
A
#
# COMPACT_ATOMS: atom_id res chain seq x y z
N MET A 1 1.96 43.67 16.80
CA MET A 1 0.72 42.92 17.10
C MET A 1 1.00 41.48 16.70
N ASP A 2 1.42 40.68 17.68
CA ASP A 2 1.92 39.32 17.48
C ASP A 2 0.71 38.39 17.30
N MET A 3 0.45 37.94 16.07
CA MET A 3 -0.59 36.96 15.79
C MET A 3 -0.08 35.57 16.17
N ARG A 4 -0.19 35.24 17.45
CA ARG A 4 -0.04 33.87 17.93
C ARG A 4 -1.19 33.04 17.37
N THR A 5 -0.88 32.07 16.52
CA THR A 5 -1.81 31.06 16.01
C THR A 5 -2.53 30.37 17.18
N PRO A 6 -3.87 30.22 17.14
CA PRO A 6 -4.58 29.52 18.19
C PRO A 6 -4.38 28.00 18.07
N GLY A 7 -3.84 27.39 19.13
CA GLY A 7 -4.26 26.06 19.58
C GLY A 7 -3.69 24.82 18.87
N ALA A 8 -2.37 24.69 18.73
CA ALA A 8 -1.78 23.35 18.70
C ALA A 8 -1.61 22.88 20.15
N THR A 9 -2.56 22.10 20.67
CA THR A 9 -2.40 21.38 21.95
C THR A 9 -1.11 20.58 21.88
N SER A 10 -0.19 20.79 22.83
CA SER A 10 1.11 20.13 22.76
C SER A 10 0.94 18.63 23.04
N MET A 11 1.84 17.79 22.51
CA MET A 11 1.83 16.36 22.81
C MET A 11 1.82 16.11 24.33
N ALA A 12 2.53 16.94 25.10
CA ALA A 12 2.54 16.88 26.56
C ALA A 12 1.16 17.13 27.19
N ASP A 13 0.39 18.11 26.67
CA ASP A 13 -0.97 18.41 27.15
C ASP A 13 -1.95 17.27 26.80
N ILE A 14 -1.72 16.57 25.68
CA ILE A 14 -2.52 15.39 25.29
C ILE A 14 -2.30 14.28 26.32
N VAL A 15 -1.05 13.84 26.55
CA VAL A 15 -0.76 12.72 27.47
C VAL A 15 -1.06 13.00 28.95
N GLU A 16 -1.08 14.26 29.40
CA GLU A 16 -1.47 14.59 30.78
C GLU A 16 -2.96 14.36 31.06
N SER A 17 -3.81 14.34 30.03
CA SER A 17 -5.22 14.04 30.18
C SER A 17 -5.46 12.52 30.18
N GLY A 18 -6.04 11.96 31.25
CA GLY A 18 -6.38 10.53 31.32
C GLY A 18 -7.28 10.06 30.17
N VAL A 19 -8.08 10.97 29.60
CA VAL A 19 -8.91 10.74 28.41
C VAL A 19 -8.07 10.44 27.16
N ALA A 20 -6.92 11.09 26.98
CA ALA A 20 -6.05 10.82 25.85
C ALA A 20 -5.36 9.46 25.94
N ALA A 21 -5.10 8.95 27.16
CA ALA A 21 -4.56 7.61 27.34
C ALA A 21 -5.58 6.53 26.91
N GLU A 22 -6.87 6.74 27.22
CA GLU A 22 -7.95 5.84 26.79
C GLU A 22 -8.17 5.90 25.27
N GLU A 23 -8.11 7.10 24.68
CA GLU A 23 -8.23 7.28 23.22
C GLU A 23 -7.06 6.65 22.46
N LEU A 24 -5.82 6.85 22.94
CA LEU A 24 -4.63 6.21 22.37
C LEU A 24 -4.74 4.68 22.45
N LYS A 25 -5.20 4.14 23.59
CA LYS A 25 -5.41 2.70 23.76
C LYS A 25 -6.42 2.16 22.73
N ALA A 26 -7.54 2.86 22.52
CA ALA A 26 -8.54 2.46 21.53
C ALA A 26 -7.97 2.47 20.08
N PHE A 27 -7.12 3.43 19.74
CA PHE A 27 -6.43 3.44 18.44
C PHE A 27 -5.47 2.26 18.30
N VAL A 28 -4.66 1.99 19.33
CA VAL A 28 -3.70 0.86 19.33
C VAL A 28 -4.43 -0.47 19.15
N GLU A 29 -5.44 -0.75 19.97
CA GLU A 29 -6.23 -1.99 19.89
C GLU A 29 -6.91 -2.16 18.52
N ARG A 30 -7.36 -1.06 17.91
CA ARG A 30 -7.90 -1.08 16.55
C ARG A 30 -6.84 -1.41 15.50
N ILE A 31 -5.63 -0.86 15.62
CA ILE A 31 -4.53 -1.11 14.69
C ILE A 31 -4.04 -2.56 14.82
N GLU A 32 -3.89 -3.07 16.04
CA GLU A 32 -3.45 -4.46 16.29
C GLU A 32 -4.40 -5.45 15.63
N ARG A 33 -5.71 -5.29 15.80
CA ARG A 33 -6.71 -6.12 15.10
C ARG A 33 -6.59 -6.02 13.58
N LEU A 34 -6.40 -4.82 13.03
CA LEU A 34 -6.22 -4.64 11.58
C LEU A 34 -4.93 -5.27 11.07
N GLU A 35 -3.85 -5.26 11.85
CA GLU A 35 -2.60 -5.94 11.49
C GLU A 35 -2.76 -7.47 11.54
N GLU A 36 -3.53 -8.01 12.49
CA GLU A 36 -3.90 -9.43 12.49
C GLU A 36 -4.72 -9.83 11.26
N GLU A 37 -5.76 -9.06 10.91
CA GLU A 37 -6.57 -9.28 9.70
C GLU A 37 -5.71 -9.21 8.43
N LYS A 38 -4.82 -8.22 8.34
CA LYS A 38 -3.86 -8.06 7.24
C LYS A 38 -2.89 -9.23 7.15
N ALA A 39 -2.43 -9.76 8.28
CA ALA A 39 -1.55 -10.93 8.31
C ALA A 39 -2.28 -12.17 7.79
N ALA A 40 -3.52 -12.42 8.23
CA ALA A 40 -4.35 -13.52 7.72
C ALA A 40 -4.56 -13.42 6.21
N ILE A 41 -4.94 -12.24 5.70
CA ILE A 41 -5.10 -12.01 4.25
C ILE A 41 -3.78 -12.23 3.50
N ALA A 42 -2.65 -11.80 4.08
CA ALA A 42 -1.34 -11.99 3.47
C ALA A 42 -0.97 -13.48 3.37
N ASP A 43 -1.35 -14.28 4.35
CA ASP A 43 -1.14 -15.73 4.34
C ASP A 43 -2.05 -16.42 3.31
N ASP A 44 -3.33 -16.06 3.24
CA ASP A 44 -4.24 -16.55 2.18
C ASP A 44 -3.69 -16.26 0.77
N ILE A 45 -3.15 -15.06 0.55
CA ILE A 45 -2.51 -14.69 -0.72
C ILE A 45 -1.29 -15.59 -1.02
N LYS A 46 -0.49 -15.94 -0.01
CA LYS A 46 0.66 -16.85 -0.19
C LYS A 46 0.21 -18.26 -0.54
N GLU A 47 -0.87 -18.74 0.05
CA GLU A 47 -1.47 -20.05 -0.28
C GLU A 47 -1.91 -20.09 -1.73
N VAL A 48 -2.62 -19.05 -2.21
CA VAL A 48 -3.01 -18.93 -3.62
C VAL A 48 -1.79 -18.96 -4.55
N PHE A 49 -0.74 -18.20 -4.24
CA PHE A 49 0.49 -18.25 -5.03
C PHE A 49 1.18 -19.62 -5.01
N SER A 50 1.09 -20.34 -3.89
CA SER A 50 1.64 -21.68 -3.74
C SER A 50 0.86 -22.70 -4.56
N GLU A 51 -0.48 -22.62 -4.55
CA GLU A 51 -1.33 -23.42 -5.43
C GLU A 51 -1.04 -23.17 -6.91
N MET A 52 -0.94 -21.89 -7.31
CA MET A 52 -0.58 -21.50 -8.68
C MET A 52 0.74 -22.14 -9.11
N LYS A 53 1.75 -22.08 -8.24
CA LYS A 53 3.06 -22.70 -8.50
C LYS A 53 2.95 -24.22 -8.63
N GLY A 54 2.18 -24.88 -7.76
CA GLY A 54 1.93 -26.32 -7.83
C GLY A 54 1.22 -26.76 -9.11
N ARG A 55 0.41 -25.87 -9.70
CA ARG A 55 -0.25 -26.07 -11.00
C ARG A 55 0.61 -25.67 -12.20
N GLY A 56 1.85 -25.23 -11.99
CA GLY A 56 2.81 -24.89 -13.05
C GLY A 56 2.74 -23.44 -13.55
N PHE A 57 2.00 -22.54 -12.89
CA PHE A 57 1.99 -21.12 -13.26
C PHE A 57 3.23 -20.38 -12.74
N ASP A 58 3.73 -19.44 -13.54
CA ASP A 58 4.82 -18.55 -13.12
C ASP A 58 4.27 -17.43 -12.20
N THR A 59 4.62 -17.51 -10.92
CA THR A 59 4.18 -16.55 -9.91
C THR A 59 4.86 -15.18 -10.05
N LYS A 60 6.04 -15.09 -10.66
CA LYS A 60 6.73 -13.82 -10.95
C LYS A 60 6.01 -13.06 -12.05
N VAL A 61 5.62 -13.74 -13.13
CA VAL A 61 4.82 -13.16 -14.22
C VAL A 61 3.44 -12.77 -13.70
N THR A 62 2.82 -13.61 -12.87
CA THR A 62 1.51 -13.28 -12.25
C THR A 62 1.58 -12.01 -11.41
N LYS A 63 2.62 -11.83 -10.59
CA LYS A 63 2.83 -10.58 -9.83
C LYS A 63 2.97 -9.37 -10.75
N LYS A 64 3.64 -9.51 -11.90
CA LYS A 64 3.72 -8.46 -12.92
C LYS A 64 2.32 -8.13 -13.46
N ILE A 65 1.50 -9.13 -13.77
CA ILE A 65 0.10 -8.94 -14.21
C ILE A 65 -0.70 -8.18 -13.14
N LEU A 66 -0.61 -8.57 -11.87
CA LEU A 66 -1.31 -7.87 -10.78
C LEU A 66 -0.88 -6.41 -10.65
N ARG A 67 0.41 -6.10 -10.86
CA ARG A 67 0.89 -4.71 -10.88
C ARG A 67 0.30 -3.93 -12.04
N ILE A 68 0.34 -4.50 -13.25
CA ILE A 68 -0.23 -3.88 -14.46
C ILE A 68 -1.72 -3.59 -14.27
N ARG A 69 -2.47 -4.53 -13.67
CA ARG A 69 -3.91 -4.38 -13.42
C ARG A 69 -4.26 -3.31 -12.37
N LYS A 70 -3.29 -2.84 -11.59
CA LYS A 70 -3.47 -1.76 -10.61
C LYS A 70 -3.12 -0.39 -11.17
N GLN A 71 -2.44 -0.33 -12.32
CA GLN A 71 -2.13 0.95 -12.98
C GLN A 71 -3.39 1.51 -13.62
N ASP A 72 -3.45 2.84 -13.73
CA ASP A 72 -4.47 3.50 -14.52
C ASP A 72 -4.35 3.09 -16.00
N HIS A 73 -5.49 2.96 -16.67
CA HIS A 73 -5.51 2.44 -18.04
C HIS A 73 -4.89 3.42 -19.04
N GLU A 74 -5.13 4.72 -18.87
CA GLU A 74 -4.62 5.77 -19.75
C GLU A 74 -3.13 5.96 -19.53
N GLU A 75 -2.70 6.05 -18.26
CA GLU A 75 -1.26 6.12 -17.91
C GLU A 75 -0.49 4.92 -18.48
N ARG A 76 -1.04 3.71 -18.38
CA ARG A 76 -0.41 2.50 -18.93
C ARG A 76 -0.28 2.58 -20.45
N GLN A 77 -1.30 3.05 -21.16
CA GLN A 77 -1.24 3.17 -22.62
C GLN A 77 -0.18 4.20 -23.06
N GLU A 78 -0.08 5.32 -22.35
CA GLU A 78 0.94 6.34 -22.61
C GLU A 78 2.34 5.77 -22.38
N GLU A 79 2.57 5.10 -21.25
CA GLU A 79 3.84 4.41 -20.95
C GLU A 79 4.19 3.36 -22.03
N GLU A 80 3.21 2.55 -22.47
CA GLU A 80 3.39 1.53 -23.51
C GLU A 80 3.77 2.17 -24.87
N ALA A 81 3.14 3.28 -25.24
CA ALA A 81 3.46 4.00 -26.48
C ALA A 81 4.87 4.60 -26.46
N ILE A 82 5.29 5.18 -25.33
CA ILE A 82 6.63 5.73 -25.17
C ILE A 82 7.68 4.61 -25.18
N LEU A 83 7.41 3.50 -24.50
CA LEU A 83 8.29 2.34 -24.49
C LEU A 83 8.51 1.78 -25.89
N ASP A 84 7.43 1.60 -26.66
CA ASP A 84 7.51 1.10 -28.04
C ASP A 84 8.35 2.02 -28.93
N LEU A 85 8.16 3.35 -28.83
CA LEU A 85 8.97 4.33 -29.53
C LEU A 85 10.47 4.20 -29.19
N TYR A 86 10.80 4.01 -27.91
CA TYR A 86 12.20 3.83 -27.49
C TYR A 86 12.77 2.48 -27.94
N MET A 87 11.99 1.40 -27.89
CA MET A 87 12.42 0.09 -28.39
C MET A 87 12.70 0.12 -29.90
N GLN A 88 11.86 0.80 -30.68
CA GLN A 88 12.09 1.04 -32.11
C GLN A 88 13.39 1.82 -32.34
N ALA A 89 13.62 2.90 -31.61
CA ALA A 89 14.83 3.70 -31.72
C ALA A 89 16.11 2.92 -31.36
N LEU A 90 16.00 1.93 -30.47
CA LEU A 90 17.08 1.04 -30.06
C LEU A 90 17.22 -0.22 -30.94
N GLY A 91 16.34 -0.42 -31.93
CA GLY A 91 16.35 -1.62 -32.78
C GLY A 91 15.99 -2.91 -32.04
N MET A 92 15.18 -2.81 -30.98
CA MET A 92 14.74 -3.93 -30.13
C MET A 92 13.36 -4.50 -30.52
N THR A 93 12.88 -4.18 -31.72
CA THR A 93 11.59 -4.60 -32.29
C THR A 93 11.71 -5.75 -33.28
#